data_AF-A0A1Y2F4P1-F1
#
_entry.id   AF-A0A1Y2F4P1-F1
#
_cell.length_a   1.000
_cell.length_b   1.000
_cell.length_c   1.000
_cell.angle_alpha   90.00
_cell.angle_beta   90.00
_cell.angle_gamma   90.00
#
_symmetry.space_group_name_H-M   'P 1'
#
loop_
_entity.id
_entity.type
_entity.pdbx_description
1 polymer ?
#
loop_
_entity_poly.entity_id
_entity_poly.type
_entity_poly.pdbx_seq_one_letter_code
_entity_poly.pdbx_strand_id
1 'polypeptide(L)'
;MVNHANFKGRNFLLTVNEASLEYYQDIIPYLTNISQFQYLLCCEHVGQPHKHYPIFVHYNNTKKLRVARLYGCHVEKCFGSAQQNINYVKAEDPKHREEGIESVLIDEIGEAKLKGGVWSVGGLTELDNPDELPAQLYNTYNKIKGEKSKRLSLGNWRKNVKLYYIQGPSAIRKSNNAEEIIKDWYVDKGVEDENEMFFELKYDGSFYSGVNIEYSSEVAVFNDFRAGVMKPEEFISVIDYCVHNLNIKGTEAKNNYKLIIVTLVQKLNSIEMWKILKEENNGNVE
;
A
#
# COMPACT_ATOMS: atom_id res chain seq x y z
N MET A 1 -6.30 -54.67 14.04
CA MET A 1 -7.17 -53.84 13.17
C MET A 1 -6.59 -52.44 13.14
N VAL A 2 -5.92 -52.05 12.05
CA VAL A 2 -5.37 -50.70 11.92
C VAL A 2 -6.50 -49.78 11.46
N ASN A 3 -6.88 -48.82 12.28
CA ASN A 3 -7.81 -47.76 11.89
C ASN A 3 -7.26 -47.07 10.65
N HIS A 4 -7.89 -47.29 9.48
CA HIS A 4 -7.59 -46.54 8.28
C HIS A 4 -8.09 -45.10 8.46
N ALA A 5 -7.26 -44.26 9.10
CA ALA A 5 -7.47 -42.83 9.17
C ALA A 5 -7.60 -42.30 7.74
N ASN A 6 -8.79 -41.80 7.41
CA ASN A 6 -9.06 -41.21 6.11
C ASN A 6 -8.44 -39.81 6.08
N PHE A 7 -7.26 -39.67 5.48
CA PHE A 7 -6.62 -38.36 5.30
C PHE A 7 -7.37 -37.55 4.23
N LYS A 8 -8.17 -36.58 4.68
CA LYS A 8 -8.94 -35.65 3.84
C LYS A 8 -8.40 -34.23 3.97
N GLY A 9 -7.96 -33.65 2.85
CA GLY A 9 -7.26 -32.37 2.80
C GLY A 9 -7.00 -31.88 1.39
N ARG A 10 -6.57 -30.62 1.25
CA ARG A 10 -6.07 -30.06 -0.02
C ARG A 10 -4.55 -30.16 -0.14
N ASN A 11 -3.88 -30.23 1.00
CA ASN A 11 -2.43 -30.20 1.13
C ASN A 11 -2.03 -31.41 1.98
N PHE A 12 -1.01 -32.12 1.55
CA PHE A 12 -0.47 -33.24 2.29
C PHE A 12 1.05 -33.17 2.26
N LEU A 13 1.66 -33.55 3.38
CA LEU A 13 3.08 -33.81 3.50
C LEU A 13 3.21 -35.32 3.67
N LEU A 14 4.02 -35.94 2.83
CA LEU A 14 4.32 -37.35 2.90
C LEU A 14 5.80 -37.52 3.21
N THR A 15 6.14 -38.51 4.02
CA THR A 15 7.52 -38.93 4.22
C THR A 15 7.66 -40.35 3.69
N VAL A 16 8.34 -40.48 2.55
CA VAL A 16 8.70 -41.78 1.97
C VAL A 16 9.92 -42.29 2.71
N ASN A 17 9.71 -43.19 3.68
CA ASN A 17 10.80 -43.81 4.43
C ASN A 17 11.56 -44.83 3.57
N GLU A 18 12.71 -45.28 4.08
CA GLU A 18 13.59 -46.23 3.40
C GLU A 18 12.86 -47.48 2.85
N ALA A 19 11.94 -48.05 3.64
CA ALA A 19 11.14 -49.21 3.24
C ALA A 19 10.13 -48.92 2.10
N SER A 20 9.74 -47.66 1.92
CA SER A 20 8.79 -47.24 0.88
C SER A 20 9.49 -46.69 -0.37
N LEU A 21 10.80 -46.46 -0.34
CA LEU A 21 11.56 -45.84 -1.44
C LEU A 21 11.52 -46.68 -2.72
N GLU A 22 11.47 -48.01 -2.61
CA GLU A 22 11.38 -48.89 -3.78
C GLU A 22 10.08 -48.66 -4.60
N TYR A 23 9.02 -48.18 -3.94
CA TYR A 23 7.72 -47.89 -4.56
C TYR A 23 7.57 -46.43 -4.99
N TYR A 24 8.64 -45.62 -4.92
CA TYR A 24 8.58 -44.19 -5.26
C TYR A 24 7.98 -43.94 -6.66
N GLN A 25 8.38 -44.76 -7.64
CA GLN A 25 7.90 -44.68 -9.02
C GLN A 25 6.41 -45.01 -9.18
N ASP A 26 5.80 -45.72 -8.22
CA ASP A 26 4.35 -45.97 -8.19
C ASP A 26 3.60 -44.87 -7.43
N ILE A 27 4.23 -44.27 -6.41
CA ILE A 27 3.64 -43.24 -5.56
C ILE A 27 3.41 -41.94 -6.34
N ILE A 28 4.41 -41.49 -7.11
CA ILE A 28 4.33 -40.21 -7.84
C ILE A 28 3.16 -40.19 -8.84
N PRO A 29 2.99 -41.17 -9.76
CA PRO A 29 1.85 -41.21 -10.65
C PRO A 29 0.52 -41.30 -9.93
N TYR A 30 0.46 -41.99 -8.78
CA TYR A 30 -0.77 -42.02 -7.98
C TYR A 30 -1.15 -40.62 -7.46
N LEU A 31 -0.20 -39.85 -6.95
CA LEU A 31 -0.44 -38.50 -6.44
C LEU A 31 -0.81 -37.52 -7.57
N THR A 32 -0.10 -37.57 -8.70
CA THR A 32 -0.29 -36.62 -9.81
C THR A 32 -1.54 -36.92 -10.64
N ASN A 33 -1.98 -38.18 -10.73
CA ASN A 33 -3.20 -38.56 -11.47
C ASN A 33 -4.50 -38.32 -10.68
N ILE A 34 -4.43 -37.92 -9.40
CA ILE A 34 -5.63 -37.51 -8.67
C ILE A 34 -6.16 -36.20 -9.28
N SER A 35 -7.46 -36.20 -9.61
CA SER A 35 -8.10 -35.05 -10.28
C SER A 35 -7.80 -33.72 -9.59
N GLN A 36 -7.57 -32.67 -10.37
CA GLN A 36 -7.28 -31.32 -9.86
C GLN A 36 -6.00 -31.25 -9.02
N PHE A 37 -5.03 -32.12 -9.34
CA PHE A 37 -3.63 -31.93 -9.03
C PHE A 37 -3.18 -30.52 -9.45
N GLN A 38 -2.36 -29.89 -8.61
CA GLN A 38 -1.83 -28.55 -8.86
C GLN A 38 -0.30 -28.52 -8.77
N TYR A 39 0.26 -29.11 -7.71
CA TYR A 39 1.69 -29.03 -7.46
C TYR A 39 2.19 -30.21 -6.61
N LEU A 40 3.39 -30.70 -6.93
CA LEU A 40 4.15 -31.67 -6.14
C LEU A 40 5.60 -31.22 -6.06
N LEU A 41 6.19 -31.34 -4.88
CA LEU A 41 7.62 -31.14 -4.65
C LEU A 41 8.16 -32.30 -3.82
N CYS A 42 9.23 -32.91 -4.26
CA CYS A 42 9.95 -33.99 -3.61
C CYS A 42 11.44 -33.65 -3.53
N CYS A 43 12.00 -33.72 -2.33
CA CYS A 43 13.43 -33.60 -2.12
C CYS A 43 13.95 -34.80 -1.31
N GLU A 44 15.25 -35.06 -1.39
CA GLU A 44 15.98 -35.87 -0.44
C GLU A 44 16.57 -34.96 0.64
N HIS A 45 16.37 -35.27 1.91
CA HIS A 45 17.05 -34.62 3.02
C HIS A 45 18.38 -35.32 3.31
N VAL A 46 19.48 -34.59 3.18
CA VAL A 46 20.86 -35.07 3.37
C VAL A 46 21.37 -34.61 4.73
N GLY A 47 22.06 -35.50 5.45
CA GLY A 47 22.55 -35.23 6.81
C GLY A 47 21.74 -35.89 7.93
N GLN A 48 20.72 -36.67 7.58
CA GLN A 48 19.92 -37.46 8.53
C GLN A 48 20.29 -38.94 8.51
N PRO A 49 20.11 -39.68 9.62
CA PRO A 49 20.57 -41.05 9.77
C PRO A 49 19.83 -42.07 8.88
N HIS A 50 18.61 -41.75 8.45
CA HIS A 50 17.80 -42.61 7.59
C HIS A 50 17.41 -41.85 6.33
N LYS A 51 17.66 -42.47 5.17
CA LYS A 51 17.26 -41.92 3.88
C LYS A 51 15.74 -41.88 3.78
N HIS A 52 15.21 -40.70 3.46
CA HIS A 52 13.78 -40.53 3.22
C HIS A 52 13.53 -39.34 2.30
N TYR A 53 12.38 -39.37 1.62
CA TYR A 53 11.94 -38.30 0.74
C TYR A 53 10.69 -37.62 1.31
N PRO A 54 10.80 -36.40 1.84
CA PRO A 54 9.65 -35.54 2.07
C PRO A 54 9.03 -35.11 0.74
N ILE A 55 7.72 -35.31 0.61
CA ILE A 55 6.92 -34.91 -0.53
C ILE A 55 5.83 -33.96 -0.05
N PHE A 56 5.78 -32.76 -0.60
CA PHE A 56 4.63 -31.87 -0.47
C PHE A 56 3.75 -32.00 -1.71
N VAL A 57 2.45 -32.22 -1.51
CA VAL A 57 1.47 -32.27 -2.60
C VAL A 57 0.28 -31.34 -2.34
N HIS A 58 -0.11 -30.60 -3.37
CA HIS A 58 -1.17 -29.62 -3.36
C HIS A 58 -2.22 -29.89 -4.44
N TYR A 59 -3.49 -29.83 -4.02
CA TYR A 59 -4.66 -29.97 -4.89
C TYR A 59 -5.53 -28.72 -4.82
N ASN A 60 -6.15 -28.36 -5.94
CA ASN A 60 -7.08 -27.23 -5.99
C ASN A 60 -8.32 -27.44 -5.10
N ASN A 61 -8.74 -28.70 -4.93
CA ASN A 61 -9.88 -29.09 -4.10
C ASN A 61 -9.52 -30.17 -3.10
N THR A 62 -10.37 -30.35 -2.10
CA THR A 62 -10.16 -31.34 -1.05
C THR A 62 -10.18 -32.75 -1.63
N LYS A 63 -9.11 -33.51 -1.41
CA LYS A 63 -8.96 -34.90 -1.82
C LYS A 63 -8.87 -35.82 -0.62
N LYS A 64 -9.07 -37.10 -0.89
CA LYS A 64 -8.92 -38.19 0.07
C LYS A 64 -7.83 -39.11 -0.45
N LEU A 65 -6.74 -39.25 0.29
CA LEU A 65 -5.66 -40.17 -0.07
C LEU A 65 -5.99 -41.58 0.43
N ARG A 66 -5.76 -42.58 -0.42
CA ARG A 66 -5.83 -44.01 -0.08
C ARG A 66 -4.45 -44.46 0.39
N VAL A 67 -4.31 -44.67 1.70
CA VAL A 67 -3.03 -45.08 2.33
C VAL A 67 -2.47 -46.37 1.73
N ALA A 68 -3.32 -47.29 1.29
CA ALA A 68 -2.90 -48.54 0.63
C ALA A 68 -2.11 -48.31 -0.68
N ARG A 69 -2.25 -47.15 -1.32
CA ARG A 69 -1.49 -46.76 -2.53
C ARG A 69 -0.20 -46.00 -2.21
N LEU A 70 0.10 -45.81 -0.93
CA LEU A 70 1.26 -45.05 -0.45
C LEU A 70 2.29 -45.95 0.25
N TYR A 71 2.13 -47.27 0.16
CA TYR A 71 3.15 -48.27 0.50
C TYR A 71 3.83 -48.12 1.88
N GLY A 72 3.14 -47.56 2.88
CA GLY A 72 3.69 -47.37 4.23
C GLY A 72 4.31 -46.00 4.48
N CYS A 73 4.21 -45.06 3.54
CA CYS A 73 4.58 -43.67 3.76
C CYS A 73 3.83 -43.07 4.95
N HIS A 74 4.53 -42.25 5.72
CA HIS A 74 3.89 -41.41 6.72
C HIS A 74 3.18 -40.26 6.01
N VAL A 75 1.92 -40.00 6.36
CA VAL A 75 1.10 -38.98 5.70
C VAL A 75 0.52 -38.05 6.75
N GLU A 76 0.78 -36.77 6.57
CA GLU A 76 0.25 -35.72 7.42
C GLU A 76 -0.57 -34.73 6.61
N LYS A 77 -1.61 -34.20 7.25
CA LYS A 77 -2.34 -33.06 6.71
C LYS A 77 -1.54 -31.80 7.01
N CYS A 78 -1.13 -31.07 5.99
CA CYS A 78 -0.42 -29.81 6.20
C CYS A 78 -1.35 -28.75 6.80
N PHE A 79 -0.83 -28.06 7.80
CA PHE A 79 -1.36 -26.79 8.29
C PHE A 79 -0.33 -25.70 7.98
N GLY A 80 -0.76 -24.49 7.58
CA GLY A 80 0.15 -23.40 7.22
C GLY A 80 0.00 -22.89 5.78
N SER A 81 0.95 -22.08 5.30
CA SER A 81 1.01 -21.61 3.91
C SER A 81 1.73 -22.62 3.00
N ALA A 82 1.46 -22.58 1.69
CA ALA A 82 2.19 -23.43 0.74
C ALA A 82 3.70 -23.15 0.81
N GLN A 83 4.11 -21.88 0.96
CA GLN A 83 5.51 -21.51 1.12
C GLN A 83 6.18 -22.16 2.33
N GLN A 84 5.53 -22.19 3.49
CA GLN A 84 6.09 -22.83 4.68
C GLN A 84 6.35 -24.33 4.45
N ASN A 85 5.43 -25.01 3.77
CA ASN A 85 5.58 -26.43 3.46
C ASN A 85 6.66 -26.68 2.39
N ILE A 86 6.76 -25.79 1.38
CA ILE A 86 7.83 -25.84 0.39
C ILE A 86 9.19 -25.65 1.05
N ASN A 87 9.34 -24.63 1.90
CA ASN A 87 10.57 -24.37 2.63
C ASN A 87 10.97 -25.57 3.50
N TYR A 88 9.99 -26.21 4.16
CA TYR A 88 10.22 -27.43 4.93
C TYR A 88 10.78 -28.56 4.06
N VAL A 89 10.16 -28.82 2.89
CA VAL A 89 10.64 -29.87 1.98
C VAL A 89 12.02 -29.52 1.40
N LYS A 90 12.30 -28.24 1.13
CA LYS A 90 13.62 -27.76 0.67
C LYS A 90 14.67 -27.62 1.79
N ALA A 91 14.34 -27.98 3.04
CA ALA A 91 15.22 -27.79 4.21
C ALA A 91 15.68 -26.32 4.40
N GLU A 92 14.86 -25.36 3.98
CA GLU A 92 15.15 -23.92 4.07
C GLU A 92 14.58 -23.26 5.34
N ASP A 93 13.79 -23.98 6.13
CA ASP A 93 13.27 -23.47 7.38
C ASP A 93 14.35 -23.44 8.49
N PRO A 94 14.16 -22.63 9.55
CA PRO A 94 15.17 -22.43 10.58
C PRO A 94 15.66 -23.72 11.24
N LYS A 95 14.77 -24.71 11.45
CA LYS A 95 15.10 -25.95 12.14
C LYS A 95 16.12 -26.77 11.34
N HIS A 96 15.86 -27.01 10.05
CA HIS A 96 16.79 -27.79 9.22
C HIS A 96 18.14 -27.09 9.04
N ARG A 97 18.15 -25.75 8.95
CA ARG A 97 19.39 -24.97 8.89
C ARG A 97 20.24 -25.09 10.15
N GLU A 98 19.61 -25.06 11.33
CA GLU A 98 20.29 -25.25 12.61
C GLU A 98 20.85 -26.68 12.76
N GLU A 99 20.15 -27.67 12.22
CA GLU A 99 20.57 -29.07 12.22
C GLU A 99 21.58 -29.41 11.11
N GLY A 100 21.92 -28.46 10.24
CA GLY A 100 22.87 -28.66 9.13
C GLY A 100 22.35 -29.61 8.05
N ILE A 101 21.03 -29.71 7.90
CA ILE A 101 20.39 -30.58 6.92
C ILE A 101 20.30 -29.85 5.58
N GLU A 102 20.78 -30.49 4.53
CA GLU A 102 20.68 -29.99 3.16
C GLU A 102 19.58 -30.75 2.41
N SER A 103 19.10 -30.18 1.30
CA SER A 103 18.15 -30.87 0.43
C SER A 103 18.63 -30.98 -1.01
N VAL A 104 18.38 -32.13 -1.62
CA VAL A 104 18.59 -32.38 -3.04
C VAL A 104 17.23 -32.54 -3.70
N LEU A 105 16.95 -31.74 -4.73
CA LEU A 105 15.70 -31.84 -5.48
C LEU A 105 15.62 -33.17 -6.23
N ILE A 106 14.51 -33.90 -6.05
CA ILE A 106 14.24 -35.14 -6.77
C ILE A 106 13.22 -34.89 -7.88
N ASP A 107 12.06 -34.32 -7.53
CA ASP A 107 10.99 -34.01 -8.48
C ASP A 107 10.26 -32.72 -8.10
N GLU A 108 9.93 -31.90 -9.10
CA GLU A 108 9.04 -30.75 -8.95
C GLU A 108 8.08 -30.72 -10.16
N ILE A 109 6.78 -30.85 -9.90
CA ILE A 109 5.75 -31.00 -10.94
C ILE A 109 4.62 -30.00 -10.69
N GLY A 110 4.28 -29.23 -11.72
CA GLY A 110 3.20 -28.23 -11.67
C GLY A 110 3.65 -26.89 -11.10
N GLU A 111 2.70 -26.06 -10.66
CA GLU A 111 2.96 -24.71 -10.15
C GLU A 111 2.36 -24.50 -8.77
N ALA A 112 3.19 -24.09 -7.80
CA ALA A 112 2.76 -23.86 -6.43
C ALA A 112 1.79 -22.67 -6.32
N LYS A 113 0.61 -22.91 -5.75
CA LYS A 113 -0.35 -21.85 -5.42
C LYS A 113 -0.06 -21.29 -4.02
N LEU A 114 0.70 -20.21 -3.96
CA LEU A 114 0.99 -19.51 -2.71
C LEU A 114 -0.30 -18.88 -2.12
N LYS A 115 -0.32 -18.64 -0.80
CA LYS A 115 -1.44 -17.90 -0.18
C LYS A 115 -1.28 -16.42 -0.53
N GLY A 116 -2.31 -15.86 -1.16
CA GLY A 116 -2.24 -14.61 -1.92
C GLY A 116 -2.21 -14.98 -3.40
N GLY A 117 -2.99 -14.31 -4.25
CA GLY A 117 -2.88 -14.53 -5.70
C GLY A 117 -1.46 -14.25 -6.20
N VAL A 118 -1.25 -14.33 -7.52
CA VAL A 118 0.01 -13.94 -8.19
C VAL A 118 0.59 -12.62 -7.64
N TRP A 119 -0.28 -11.74 -7.14
CA TRP A 119 0.04 -10.45 -6.56
C TRP A 119 0.16 -10.48 -5.04
N SER A 120 1.37 -10.24 -4.54
CA SER A 120 1.62 -9.87 -3.14
C SER A 120 1.41 -8.36 -2.94
N VAL A 121 1.31 -7.90 -1.68
CA VAL A 121 1.27 -6.45 -1.38
C VAL A 121 2.52 -5.75 -1.91
N GLY A 122 3.69 -6.41 -1.85
CA GLY A 122 4.93 -5.92 -2.46
C GLY A 122 4.81 -5.78 -3.98
N GLY A 123 4.28 -6.79 -4.66
CA GLY A 123 4.04 -6.74 -6.11
C GLY A 123 3.10 -5.61 -6.51
N LEU A 124 1.98 -5.41 -5.78
CA LEU A 124 1.06 -4.28 -6.02
C LEU A 124 1.72 -2.92 -5.76
N THR A 125 2.70 -2.87 -4.87
CA THR A 125 3.38 -1.64 -4.48
C THR A 125 4.33 -1.15 -5.59
N GLU A 126 4.99 -2.08 -6.25
CA GLU A 126 5.98 -1.87 -7.31
C GLU A 126 5.36 -1.76 -8.70
N LEU A 127 4.09 -2.16 -8.85
CA LEU A 127 3.36 -2.01 -10.11
C LEU A 127 3.17 -0.54 -10.47
N ASP A 128 3.52 -0.16 -11.70
CA ASP A 128 3.35 1.22 -12.20
C ASP A 128 2.01 1.42 -12.92
N ASN A 129 1.52 0.39 -13.64
CA ASN A 129 0.26 0.45 -14.37
C ASN A 129 -0.78 -0.54 -13.79
N PRO A 130 -1.93 -0.05 -13.27
CA PRO A 130 -2.99 -0.92 -12.75
C PRO A 130 -3.88 -1.59 -13.82
N ASP A 131 -3.71 -1.31 -15.12
CA ASP A 131 -4.57 -1.86 -16.18
C ASP A 131 -4.57 -3.39 -16.25
N GLU A 132 -3.48 -4.02 -15.82
CA GLU A 132 -3.33 -5.49 -15.79
C GLU A 132 -3.86 -6.10 -14.48
N LEU A 133 -4.34 -5.28 -13.53
CA LEU A 133 -4.85 -5.78 -12.27
C LEU A 133 -6.28 -6.31 -12.42
N PRO A 134 -6.58 -7.48 -11.82
CA PRO A 134 -7.95 -7.88 -11.58
C PRO A 134 -8.72 -6.78 -10.83
N ALA A 135 -9.97 -6.51 -11.23
CA ALA A 135 -10.80 -5.46 -10.62
C ALA A 135 -10.89 -5.54 -9.08
N GLN A 136 -10.81 -6.75 -8.52
CA GLN A 136 -10.81 -7.00 -7.07
C GLN A 136 -9.58 -6.42 -6.36
N LEU A 137 -8.44 -6.32 -7.05
CA LEU A 137 -7.17 -5.81 -6.51
C LEU A 137 -6.97 -4.31 -6.77
N TYR A 138 -7.72 -3.72 -7.71
CA TYR A 138 -7.63 -2.29 -8.05
C TYR A 138 -7.85 -1.39 -6.83
N ASN A 139 -8.84 -1.70 -5.99
CA ASN A 139 -9.10 -0.94 -4.76
C ASN A 139 -7.95 -1.05 -3.76
N THR A 140 -7.33 -2.22 -3.65
CA THR A 140 -6.17 -2.44 -2.79
C THR A 140 -4.95 -1.70 -3.30
N TYR A 141 -4.71 -1.72 -4.62
CA TYR A 141 -3.67 -0.93 -5.27
C TYR A 141 -3.82 0.56 -5.00
N ASN A 142 -5.00 1.13 -5.24
CA ASN A 142 -5.28 2.54 -4.98
C ASN A 142 -5.08 2.92 -3.51
N LYS A 143 -5.50 2.04 -2.59
CA LYS A 143 -5.26 2.26 -1.16
C LYS A 143 -3.77 2.30 -0.84
N ILE A 144 -2.98 1.36 -1.35
CA ILE A 144 -1.52 1.29 -1.12
C ILE A 144 -0.82 2.53 -1.70
N LYS A 145 -1.09 2.87 -2.96
CA LYS A 145 -0.49 4.03 -3.63
C LYS A 145 -0.92 5.35 -2.97
N GLY A 146 -2.19 5.46 -2.58
CA GLY A 146 -2.72 6.60 -1.83
C GLY A 146 -2.08 6.75 -0.45
N GLU A 147 -1.91 5.66 0.31
CA GLU A 147 -1.22 5.72 1.60
C GLU A 147 0.25 6.11 1.46
N LYS A 148 0.93 5.67 0.39
CA LYS A 148 2.29 6.11 0.08
C LYS A 148 2.35 7.60 -0.27
N SER A 149 1.44 8.09 -1.12
CA SER A 149 1.44 9.49 -1.53
C SER A 149 1.15 10.44 -0.37
N LYS A 150 0.39 10.01 0.64
CA LYS A 150 0.12 10.75 1.89
C LYS A 150 1.33 10.87 2.83
N ARG A 151 2.34 10.01 2.72
CA ARG A 151 3.51 10.06 3.61
C ARG A 151 4.30 11.34 3.38
N LEU A 152 4.61 12.02 4.48
CA LEU A 152 5.50 13.18 4.48
C LEU A 152 6.91 12.68 4.83
N SER A 153 7.89 13.08 4.04
CA SER A 153 9.30 12.80 4.31
C SER A 153 9.91 13.99 5.04
N LEU A 154 10.91 13.74 5.90
CA LEU A 154 11.62 14.82 6.63
C LEU A 154 12.20 15.89 5.69
N GLY A 155 12.60 15.51 4.47
CA GLY A 155 13.12 16.44 3.46
C GLY A 155 12.05 17.33 2.81
N ASN A 156 10.80 16.85 2.71
CA ASN A 156 9.72 17.55 2.01
C ASN A 156 8.61 18.04 2.95
N TRP A 157 8.83 17.98 4.26
CA TRP A 157 7.87 18.45 5.26
C TRP A 157 7.77 19.97 5.28
N ARG A 158 8.84 20.70 4.92
CA ARG A 158 8.87 22.17 4.94
C ARG A 158 8.64 22.77 3.56
N LYS A 159 7.96 23.90 3.53
CA LYS A 159 7.72 24.75 2.36
C LYS A 159 8.01 26.22 2.72
N ASN A 160 8.35 27.02 1.72
CA ASN A 160 8.46 28.47 1.86
C ASN A 160 7.20 29.11 1.28
N VAL A 161 6.47 29.85 2.11
CA VAL A 161 5.15 30.37 1.78
C VAL A 161 5.19 31.89 1.89
N LYS A 162 4.80 32.58 0.82
CA LYS A 162 4.41 33.99 0.86
C LYS A 162 2.90 34.08 1.11
N LEU A 163 2.50 34.82 2.14
CA LEU A 163 1.11 34.98 2.54
C LEU A 163 0.67 36.44 2.39
N TYR A 164 -0.40 36.68 1.64
CA TYR A 164 -1.00 38.00 1.47
C TYR A 164 -2.39 38.06 2.07
N TYR A 165 -2.68 39.11 2.84
CA TYR A 165 -4.01 39.43 3.33
C TYR A 165 -4.55 40.68 2.63
N ILE A 166 -5.60 40.52 1.82
CA ILE A 166 -6.25 41.64 1.12
C ILE A 166 -7.59 41.92 1.80
N GLN A 167 -7.64 43.02 2.55
CA GLN A 167 -8.78 43.32 3.42
C GLN A 167 -9.59 44.53 2.93
N GLY A 168 -10.92 44.43 3.06
CA GLY A 168 -11.82 45.58 3.00
C GLY A 168 -13.23 45.22 2.51
N PRO A 169 -14.15 46.20 2.36
CA PRO A 169 -15.55 45.92 2.05
C PRO A 169 -15.73 45.21 0.70
N SER A 170 -16.93 44.69 0.44
CA SER A 170 -17.26 44.13 -0.88
C SER A 170 -17.07 45.19 -1.99
N ALA A 171 -16.75 44.74 -3.19
CA ALA A 171 -16.55 45.57 -4.39
C ALA A 171 -15.33 46.52 -4.41
N ILE A 172 -14.38 46.43 -3.47
CA ILE A 172 -13.13 47.23 -3.53
C ILE A 172 -12.02 46.63 -4.42
N ARG A 173 -12.37 45.78 -5.38
CA ARG A 173 -11.42 45.11 -6.28
C ARG A 173 -10.41 44.16 -5.60
N LYS A 174 -10.75 43.59 -4.43
CA LYS A 174 -9.87 42.61 -3.73
C LYS A 174 -9.44 41.44 -4.62
N SER A 175 -10.36 40.90 -5.40
CA SER A 175 -10.10 39.80 -6.32
C SER A 175 -9.18 40.22 -7.48
N ASN A 176 -9.28 41.46 -7.95
CA ASN A 176 -8.35 41.99 -8.97
C ASN A 176 -6.94 42.15 -8.40
N ASN A 177 -6.81 42.66 -7.17
CA ASN A 177 -5.49 42.76 -6.53
C ASN A 177 -4.87 41.38 -6.31
N ALA A 178 -5.68 40.37 -5.97
CA ALA A 178 -5.20 38.98 -5.89
C ALA A 178 -4.70 38.50 -7.26
N GLU A 179 -5.45 38.77 -8.34
CA GLU A 179 -5.06 38.43 -9.71
C GLU A 179 -3.74 39.09 -10.12
N GLU A 180 -3.52 40.37 -9.79
CA GLU A 180 -2.27 41.09 -10.06
C GLU A 180 -1.07 40.44 -9.34
N ILE A 181 -1.23 40.10 -8.05
CA ILE A 181 -0.16 39.42 -7.28
C ILE A 181 0.18 38.05 -7.87
N ILE A 182 -0.82 37.32 -8.37
CA ILE A 182 -0.61 36.01 -9.01
C ILE A 182 0.16 36.17 -10.32
N LYS A 183 -0.20 37.17 -11.13
CA LYS A 183 0.51 37.48 -12.38
C LYS A 183 1.97 37.82 -12.11
N ASP A 184 2.23 38.73 -11.16
CA ASP A 184 3.59 39.12 -10.79
C ASP A 184 4.41 37.90 -10.31
N TRP A 185 3.80 37.02 -9.52
CA TRP A 185 4.43 35.79 -9.04
C TRP A 185 4.85 34.84 -10.18
N TYR A 186 4.01 34.66 -11.19
CA TYR A 186 4.34 33.81 -12.33
C TYR A 186 5.38 34.45 -13.26
N VAL A 187 5.30 35.77 -13.47
CA VAL A 187 6.32 36.54 -14.20
C VAL A 187 7.68 36.42 -13.52
N ASP A 188 7.75 36.57 -12.19
CA ASP A 188 8.99 36.41 -11.40
C ASP A 188 9.61 35.00 -11.54
N LYS A 189 8.79 33.99 -11.88
CA LYS A 189 9.23 32.61 -12.12
C LYS A 189 9.58 32.31 -13.58
N GLY A 190 9.41 33.29 -14.46
CA GLY A 190 9.61 33.10 -15.90
C GLY A 190 8.56 32.20 -16.52
N VAL A 191 7.35 32.13 -15.95
CA VAL A 191 6.23 31.44 -16.59
C VAL A 191 5.45 32.45 -17.42
N GLU A 192 5.37 32.19 -18.73
CA GLU A 192 4.72 33.07 -19.71
C GLU A 192 3.27 32.64 -20.04
N ASP A 193 2.78 31.54 -19.46
CA ASP A 193 1.43 31.02 -19.74
C ASP A 193 0.36 31.73 -18.89
N GLU A 194 -0.50 32.49 -19.53
CA GLU A 194 -1.65 33.15 -18.91
C GLU A 194 -2.70 32.16 -18.35
N ASN A 195 -2.62 30.87 -18.74
CA ASN A 195 -3.53 29.82 -18.26
C ASN A 195 -2.97 29.03 -17.07
N GLU A 196 -1.84 29.47 -16.48
CA GLU A 196 -1.25 28.75 -15.36
C GLU A 196 -2.23 28.72 -14.16
N MET A 197 -2.66 27.50 -13.82
CA MET A 197 -3.78 27.28 -12.92
C MET A 197 -3.39 27.60 -11.48
N PHE A 198 -4.13 28.52 -10.85
CA PHE A 198 -4.15 28.67 -9.39
C PHE A 198 -5.37 27.95 -8.80
N PHE A 199 -5.32 27.62 -7.51
CA PHE A 199 -6.46 27.00 -6.82
C PHE A 199 -7.25 28.02 -6.03
N GLU A 200 -8.52 28.19 -6.36
CA GLU A 200 -9.48 28.88 -5.49
C GLU A 200 -9.96 27.92 -4.40
N LEU A 201 -9.45 28.08 -3.19
CA LEU A 201 -9.74 27.19 -2.07
C LEU A 201 -11.04 27.57 -1.39
N LYS A 202 -11.91 26.58 -1.20
CA LYS A 202 -13.12 26.67 -0.38
C LYS A 202 -13.15 25.51 0.61
N TYR A 203 -13.53 25.79 1.85
CA TYR A 203 -13.62 24.81 2.92
C TYR A 203 -15.06 24.72 3.42
N ASP A 204 -15.68 23.54 3.28
CA ASP A 204 -17.06 23.28 3.67
C ASP A 204 -17.20 21.85 4.22
N GLY A 205 -17.93 21.69 5.32
CA GLY A 205 -18.22 20.39 5.92
C GLY A 205 -16.98 19.55 6.27
N SER A 206 -15.86 20.20 6.62
CA SER A 206 -14.54 19.58 6.85
C SER A 206 -13.80 19.07 5.61
N PHE A 207 -14.15 19.57 4.42
CA PHE A 207 -13.50 19.23 3.16
C PHE A 207 -13.04 20.48 2.41
N TYR A 208 -11.87 20.38 1.77
CA TYR A 208 -11.42 21.34 0.78
C TYR A 208 -12.05 21.06 -0.58
N SER A 209 -12.27 22.13 -1.34
CA SER A 209 -12.68 22.12 -2.74
C SER A 209 -11.87 23.14 -3.53
N GLY A 210 -11.82 22.96 -4.85
CA GLY A 210 -10.96 23.75 -5.74
C GLY A 210 -9.50 23.27 -5.79
N VAL A 211 -9.20 22.14 -5.14
CA VAL A 211 -7.90 21.46 -5.22
C VAL A 211 -7.99 20.33 -6.24
N ASN A 212 -7.02 20.25 -7.15
CA ASN A 212 -6.87 19.14 -8.07
C ASN A 212 -5.67 18.27 -7.65
N ILE A 213 -5.80 16.95 -7.82
CA ILE A 213 -4.72 15.98 -7.52
C ILE A 213 -3.94 15.63 -8.79
N GLU A 214 -4.61 15.67 -9.94
CA GLU A 214 -4.02 15.39 -11.26
C GLU A 214 -3.11 16.54 -11.71
N TYR A 215 -3.49 17.76 -11.36
CA TYR A 215 -2.72 18.98 -11.62
C TYR A 215 -2.32 19.55 -10.27
N SER A 216 -1.06 19.91 -10.07
CA SER A 216 -0.61 20.58 -8.85
C SER A 216 -0.43 22.07 -9.10
N SER A 217 -0.96 22.92 -8.22
CA SER A 217 -0.66 24.36 -8.23
C SER A 217 0.14 24.74 -6.99
N GLU A 218 1.06 25.69 -7.17
CA GLU A 218 1.82 26.30 -6.08
C GLU A 218 1.13 27.55 -5.51
N VAL A 219 0.03 27.98 -6.12
CA VAL A 219 -0.68 29.22 -5.79
C VAL A 219 -2.09 28.89 -5.32
N ALA A 220 -2.46 29.41 -4.15
CA ALA A 220 -3.78 29.26 -3.58
C ALA A 220 -4.43 30.60 -3.24
N VAL A 221 -5.72 30.72 -3.51
CA VAL A 221 -6.54 31.90 -3.20
C VAL A 221 -7.73 31.48 -2.34
N PHE A 222 -7.82 32.04 -1.13
CA PHE A 222 -9.03 32.01 -0.33
C PHE A 222 -9.81 33.28 -0.57
N ASN A 223 -10.80 33.20 -1.46
CA ASN A 223 -11.64 34.34 -1.79
C ASN A 223 -12.81 34.46 -0.81
N ASP A 224 -13.04 35.66 -0.27
CA ASP A 224 -14.10 35.98 0.69
C ASP A 224 -14.06 35.13 1.98
N PHE A 225 -12.87 34.99 2.57
CA PHE A 225 -12.73 34.30 3.85
C PHE A 225 -13.46 35.04 4.98
N ARG A 226 -14.08 34.27 5.88
CA ARG A 226 -14.83 34.78 7.03
C ARG A 226 -14.47 33.99 8.28
N ALA A 227 -14.49 34.67 9.43
CA ALA A 227 -14.37 34.00 10.72
C ALA A 227 -15.45 32.92 10.85
N GLY A 228 -15.04 31.71 11.20
CA GLY A 228 -15.91 30.55 11.36
C GLY A 228 -16.02 29.63 10.14
N VAL A 229 -15.46 30.00 8.97
CA VAL A 229 -15.42 29.09 7.79
C VAL A 229 -14.63 27.82 8.11
N MET A 230 -13.52 27.95 8.85
CA MET A 230 -12.73 26.82 9.32
C MET A 230 -12.22 27.08 10.75
N LYS A 231 -11.78 26.00 11.41
CA LYS A 231 -11.15 26.11 12.73
C LYS A 231 -9.80 26.82 12.61
N PRO A 232 -9.37 27.57 13.64
CA PRO A 232 -8.06 28.23 13.64
C PRO A 232 -6.89 27.27 13.38
N GLU A 233 -6.90 26.09 14.00
CA GLU A 233 -5.88 25.04 13.84
C GLU A 233 -5.75 24.58 12.38
N GLU A 234 -6.88 24.45 11.70
CA GLU A 234 -6.94 24.03 10.29
C GLU A 234 -6.39 25.13 9.38
N PHE A 235 -6.78 26.38 9.62
CA PHE A 235 -6.25 27.50 8.86
C PHE A 235 -4.74 27.65 9.03
N ILE A 236 -4.25 27.57 10.27
CA ILE A 236 -2.81 27.61 10.57
C ILE A 236 -2.11 26.50 9.80
N SER A 237 -2.63 25.27 9.83
CA SER A 237 -2.05 24.13 9.09
C SER A 237 -1.97 24.37 7.57
N VAL A 238 -2.87 25.18 7.01
CA VAL A 238 -2.81 25.55 5.59
C VAL A 238 -1.72 26.57 5.31
N ILE A 239 -1.62 27.61 6.13
CA ILE A 239 -0.73 28.77 5.89
C ILE A 239 0.67 28.61 6.46
N ASP A 240 0.88 27.65 7.37
CA ASP A 240 2.16 27.37 8.01
C ASP A 240 3.22 26.89 7.01
N TYR A 241 4.49 26.91 7.42
CA TYR A 241 5.64 26.44 6.65
C TYR A 241 5.72 24.92 6.53
N CYS A 242 4.75 24.19 7.08
CA CYS A 242 4.68 22.73 6.98
C CYS A 242 3.73 22.29 5.85
N VAL A 243 4.10 21.23 5.13
CA VAL A 243 3.22 20.56 4.19
C VAL A 243 2.18 19.78 4.99
N HIS A 244 0.91 20.05 4.70
CA HIS A 244 -0.24 19.44 5.36
C HIS A 244 -1.11 18.72 4.32
N ASN A 245 -1.76 17.62 4.73
CA ASN A 245 -2.67 16.86 3.87
C ASN A 245 -4.08 17.44 3.96
N LEU A 246 -4.49 18.14 2.90
CA LEU A 246 -5.83 18.70 2.74
C LEU A 246 -6.84 17.56 2.54
N ASN A 247 -7.82 17.47 3.43
CA ASN A 247 -8.91 16.51 3.29
C ASN A 247 -9.86 16.93 2.16
N ILE A 248 -9.91 16.16 1.07
CA ILE A 248 -10.82 16.37 -0.05
C ILE A 248 -11.77 15.17 -0.16
N LYS A 249 -12.93 15.33 -0.78
CA LYS A 249 -13.93 14.24 -0.79
C LYS A 249 -13.35 12.98 -1.45
N GLY A 250 -13.18 11.93 -0.63
CA GLY A 250 -12.71 10.61 -1.07
C GLY A 250 -11.19 10.41 -1.07
N THR A 251 -10.39 11.43 -0.74
CA THR A 251 -8.92 11.35 -0.79
C THR A 251 -8.25 12.53 -0.06
N GLU A 252 -6.94 12.68 -0.14
CA GLU A 252 -6.19 13.81 0.43
C GLU A 252 -5.26 14.39 -0.63
N ALA A 253 -5.04 15.70 -0.58
CA ALA A 253 -4.09 16.41 -1.42
C ALA A 253 -3.01 17.09 -0.56
N LYS A 254 -1.76 17.08 -1.01
CA LYS A 254 -0.69 17.80 -0.30
C LYS A 254 -0.77 19.30 -0.57
N ASN A 255 -0.79 20.09 0.49
CA ASN A 255 -0.62 21.53 0.42
C ASN A 255 0.85 21.87 0.17
N ASN A 256 1.20 22.02 -1.10
CA ASN A 256 2.52 22.49 -1.54
C ASN A 256 2.49 23.98 -1.96
N TYR A 257 1.55 24.76 -1.44
CA TYR A 257 1.42 26.17 -1.82
C TYR A 257 2.65 26.96 -1.37
N LYS A 258 3.19 27.74 -2.29
CA LYS A 258 4.28 28.69 -2.07
C LYS A 258 3.79 30.13 -2.04
N LEU A 259 2.59 30.38 -2.59
CA LEU A 259 1.88 31.65 -2.50
C LEU A 259 0.46 31.38 -2.04
N ILE A 260 0.04 32.03 -0.96
CA ILE A 260 -1.33 31.98 -0.47
C ILE A 260 -1.86 33.41 -0.37
N ILE A 261 -3.02 33.66 -0.97
CA ILE A 261 -3.69 34.96 -0.93
C ILE A 261 -5.04 34.76 -0.25
N VAL A 262 -5.31 35.55 0.79
CA VAL A 262 -6.57 35.51 1.55
C VAL A 262 -7.27 36.85 1.38
N THR A 263 -8.43 36.86 0.73
CA THR A 263 -9.27 38.06 0.63
C THR A 263 -10.32 38.06 1.74
N LEU A 264 -10.47 39.20 2.43
CA LEU A 264 -11.26 39.30 3.66
C LEU A 264 -12.20 40.48 3.59
N VAL A 265 -13.45 40.27 3.99
CA VAL A 265 -14.42 41.36 4.22
C VAL A 265 -14.32 41.90 5.65
N GLN A 266 -13.99 41.04 6.61
CA GLN A 266 -13.87 41.39 8.03
C GLN A 266 -12.51 42.00 8.36
N LYS A 267 -12.45 42.82 9.42
CA LYS A 267 -11.17 43.37 9.90
C LYS A 267 -10.30 42.27 10.49
N LEU A 268 -9.01 42.22 10.15
CA LEU A 268 -8.08 41.19 10.66
C LEU A 268 -8.11 41.11 12.20
N ASN A 269 -8.06 42.24 12.89
CA ASN A 269 -8.11 42.32 14.36
C ASN A 269 -9.43 41.79 14.98
N SER A 270 -10.49 41.62 14.18
CA SER A 270 -11.76 41.03 14.64
C SER A 270 -11.82 39.51 14.48
N ILE A 271 -10.82 38.91 13.82
CA ILE A 271 -10.71 37.47 13.62
C ILE A 271 -9.85 36.90 14.74
N GLU A 272 -10.42 36.03 15.57
CA GLU A 272 -9.77 35.46 16.76
C GLU A 272 -8.43 34.79 16.46
N MET A 273 -8.36 34.07 15.33
CA MET A 273 -7.15 33.48 14.78
C MET A 273 -6.01 34.49 14.53
N TRP A 274 -6.33 35.73 14.15
CA TRP A 274 -5.31 36.76 13.95
C TRP A 274 -4.70 37.23 15.27
N LYS A 275 -5.45 37.13 16.38
CA LYS A 275 -4.91 37.42 17.71
C LYS A 275 -3.86 36.37 18.09
N ILE A 276 -4.17 35.10 17.84
CA ILE A 276 -3.24 33.97 18.05
C ILE A 276 -1.97 34.17 17.21
N LEU A 277 -2.11 34.46 15.91
CA LEU A 277 -0.95 34.68 15.02
C LEU A 277 -0.09 35.90 15.42
N LYS A 278 -0.68 36.95 16.01
CA LYS A 278 0.07 38.10 16.54
C LYS A 278 0.86 37.76 17.79
N GLU A 279 0.27 36.97 18.68
CA GLU A 279 0.88 36.54 19.93
C GLU A 279 2.04 35.56 19.68
N GLU A 280 1.93 34.70 18.67
CA GLU A 280 3.00 33.75 18.29
C GLU A 280 4.17 34.40 17.54
N ASN A 281 3.95 35.50 16.81
CA ASN A 281 4.97 36.15 15.97
C ASN A 281 5.65 37.40 16.56
N ASN A 282 5.45 37.73 17.84
CA ASN A 282 6.11 38.86 18.54
C ASN A 282 6.19 40.16 17.71
N GLY A 283 5.08 40.55 17.05
CA GLY A 283 4.96 41.87 16.42
C GLY A 283 5.61 42.07 15.05
N ASN A 284 6.13 41.03 14.38
CA ASN A 284 6.68 41.14 13.03
C ASN A 284 5.68 40.77 11.92
N VAL A 285 4.43 41.24 12.03
CA VAL A 285 3.46 41.14 10.92
C VAL A 285 3.02 42.56 10.58
N GLU A 286 3.66 43.14 9.56
CA GLU A 286 3.17 44.32 8.84
C GLU A 286 2.09 43.93 7.82
#